data_AF-A0A9E5H220-F1
#
_entry.id   AF-A0A9E5H220-F1
#
_cell.length_a   1.000
_cell.length_b   1.000
_cell.length_c   1.000
_cell.angle_alpha   90.00
_cell.angle_beta   90.00
_cell.angle_gamma   90.00
#
_symmetry.space_group_name_H-M   'P 1'
#
loop_
_entity.id
_entity.type
_entity.pdbx_description
1 polymer ?
#
loop_
_entity_poly.entity_id
_entity_poly.type
_entity_poly.pdbx_seq_one_letter_code
_entity_poly.pdbx_strand_id
1 'polypeptide(L)'
;HCQKNKGLEIYAYCIMSSHIHLLCKATDGNILSDIIRDFKKYTSKKIIQTILEEPESRREWMIPYFQKACEHLKREQQYKVWQDGYHAEHIYSNSFIKQKIEYIHNNPVKEKIVTLPEDYYFSSSRNYAGLENEFEVVICDLF
;
A
#
# COMPACT_ATOMS: atom_id res chain seq x y z
N HIS A 1 1.39 11.62 0.99
CA HIS A 1 1.04 12.30 2.27
C HIS A 1 1.90 11.81 3.42
N CYS A 2 1.87 10.52 3.79
CA CYS A 2 2.60 10.01 4.96
C CYS A 2 4.13 10.11 4.85
N GLN A 3 4.73 9.79 3.68
CA GLN A 3 6.17 9.98 3.47
C GLN A 3 6.61 11.44 3.74
N LYS A 4 5.86 12.41 3.20
CA LYS A 4 6.19 13.84 3.31
C LYS A 4 5.94 14.45 4.70
N ASN A 5 4.94 13.96 5.44
CA ASN A 5 4.42 14.67 6.62
C ASN A 5 4.41 13.85 7.92
N LYS A 6 4.74 12.56 7.88
CA LYS A 6 4.55 11.63 9.01
C LYS A 6 5.78 10.77 9.32
N GLY A 7 6.92 11.02 8.65
CA GLY A 7 8.13 10.23 8.84
C GLY A 7 7.97 8.77 8.41
N LEU A 8 7.35 8.52 7.25
CA LEU A 8 7.26 7.18 6.68
C LEU A 8 8.35 7.00 5.63
N GLU A 9 9.34 6.16 5.90
CA GLU A 9 10.25 5.66 4.88
C GLU A 9 9.69 4.40 4.26
N ILE A 10 9.68 4.32 2.93
CA ILE A 10 9.28 3.13 2.17
C ILE A 10 10.53 2.62 1.46
N TYR A 11 10.82 1.33 1.61
CA TYR A 11 11.93 0.65 0.93
C TYR A 11 11.44 -0.21 -0.23
N ALA A 12 10.25 -0.79 -0.11
CA ALA A 12 9.58 -1.47 -1.21
C ALA A 12 8.07 -1.39 -1.08
N TYR A 13 7.36 -1.34 -2.22
CA TYR A 13 5.91 -1.43 -2.26
C TYR A 13 5.44 -2.21 -3.48
N CYS A 14 4.24 -2.77 -3.37
CA CYS A 14 3.47 -3.25 -4.52
C CYS A 14 1.98 -3.03 -4.23
N ILE A 15 1.30 -2.21 -5.06
CA ILE A 15 -0.13 -1.92 -4.93
C ILE A 15 -0.87 -2.85 -5.88
N MET A 16 -1.48 -3.90 -5.33
CA MET A 16 -2.31 -4.83 -6.07
C MET A 16 -3.74 -4.28 -6.18
N SER A 17 -4.57 -4.91 -7.02
CA SER A 17 -5.98 -4.52 -7.22
C SER A 17 -6.82 -4.58 -5.94
N SER A 18 -6.45 -5.43 -4.97
CA SER A 18 -7.22 -5.70 -3.74
C SER A 18 -6.47 -5.42 -2.43
N HIS A 19 -5.14 -5.26 -2.47
CA HIS A 19 -4.31 -5.12 -1.28
C HIS A 19 -2.98 -4.43 -1.62
N ILE A 20 -2.21 -4.07 -0.59
CA ILE A 20 -0.89 -3.45 -0.75
C ILE A 20 0.11 -4.22 0.10
N HIS A 21 1.28 -4.49 -0.47
CA HIS A 21 2.45 -4.91 0.28
C HIS A 21 3.41 -3.73 0.48
N LEU A 22 3.92 -3.57 1.70
CA LEU A 22 4.84 -2.49 2.06
C LEU A 22 5.99 -3.04 2.92
N LEU A 23 7.22 -2.67 2.56
CA LEU A 23 8.38 -2.70 3.44
C LEU A 23 8.69 -1.24 3.80
N CYS A 24 8.51 -0.89 5.06
CA CYS A 24 8.58 0.50 5.50
C CYS A 24 9.07 0.63 6.95
N LYS A 25 9.46 1.84 7.32
CA LYS A 25 9.93 2.21 8.66
C LYS A 25 9.36 3.57 9.05
N ALA A 26 9.06 3.71 10.34
CA ALA A 26 8.76 5.00 10.93
C ALA A 26 10.06 5.70 11.37
N THR A 27 10.20 6.97 11.05
CA THR A 27 11.33 7.83 11.41
C THR A 27 10.91 8.91 12.40
N ASP A 28 11.87 9.71 12.86
CA ASP A 28 11.61 10.92 13.66
C ASP A 28 10.88 10.66 14.98
N GLY A 29 11.09 9.47 15.57
CA GLY A 29 10.43 9.04 16.80
C GLY A 29 8.94 8.69 16.64
N ASN A 30 8.41 8.68 15.41
CA ASN A 30 7.03 8.29 15.15
C ASN A 30 6.80 6.79 15.35
N ILE A 31 5.57 6.43 15.70
CA ILE A 31 5.15 5.03 15.84
C ILE A 31 4.53 4.56 14.53
N LEU A 32 5.04 3.47 13.96
CA LEU A 32 4.58 2.96 12.67
C LEU A 32 3.07 2.66 12.66
N SER A 33 2.53 2.09 13.73
CA SER A 33 1.09 1.78 13.82
C SER A 33 0.20 3.04 13.73
N ASP A 34 0.65 4.17 14.29
CA ASP A 34 -0.05 5.45 14.18
C ASP A 34 -0.02 5.97 12.73
N ILE A 35 1.13 5.86 12.06
CA ILE A 35 1.26 6.24 10.65
C ILE A 35 0.35 5.38 9.77
N ILE A 36 0.32 4.06 9.98
CA ILE A 36 -0.53 3.14 9.20
C ILE A 36 -2.02 3.42 9.47
N ARG A 37 -2.41 3.71 10.72
CA ARG A 37 -3.77 4.15 11.05
C ARG A 37 -4.15 5.41 10.27
N ASP A 38 -3.29 6.42 10.29
CA ASP A 38 -3.52 7.69 9.63
C ASP A 38 -3.53 7.54 8.09
N PHE A 39 -2.65 6.70 7.55
CA PHE A 39 -2.62 6.31 6.14
C PHE A 39 -3.96 5.70 5.71
N LYS A 40 -4.45 4.69 6.45
CA LYS A 40 -5.74 4.05 6.15
C LYS A 40 -6.89 5.04 6.23
N LYS A 41 -6.91 5.91 7.24
CA LYS A 41 -7.94 6.95 7.40
C LYS A 41 -7.92 7.95 6.24
N TYR A 42 -6.75 8.44 5.86
CA TYR A 42 -6.59 9.41 4.79
C TYR A 42 -6.98 8.82 3.43
N THR A 43 -6.42 7.66 3.09
CA THR A 43 -6.66 6.99 1.81
C THR A 43 -8.09 6.50 1.69
N SER A 44 -8.72 5.99 2.76
CA SER A 44 -10.13 5.60 2.71
C SER A 44 -11.03 6.76 2.32
N LYS A 45 -10.79 7.97 2.85
CA LYS A 45 -11.55 9.16 2.46
C LYS A 45 -11.29 9.53 1.00
N LYS A 46 -10.03 9.53 0.57
CA LYS A 46 -9.66 9.91 -0.80
C LYS A 46 -10.14 8.91 -1.85
N ILE A 47 -10.10 7.61 -1.57
CA ILE A 47 -10.61 6.57 -2.46
C ILE A 47 -12.11 6.73 -2.66
N ILE A 48 -12.88 6.88 -1.58
CA ILE A 48 -14.33 7.09 -1.69
C ILE A 48 -14.65 8.39 -2.43
N GLN A 49 -13.95 9.48 -2.09
CA GLN A 49 -14.09 10.76 -2.78
C GLN A 49 -13.86 10.58 -4.30
N THR A 50 -12.76 9.94 -4.69
CA THR A 50 -12.41 9.69 -6.10
C THR A 50 -13.47 8.85 -6.80
N ILE A 51 -13.97 7.79 -6.16
CA ILE A 51 -15.02 6.93 -6.74
C ILE A 51 -16.30 7.75 -7.02
N LEU A 52 -16.65 8.71 -6.15
CA LEU A 52 -17.87 9.51 -6.27
C LEU A 52 -17.72 10.69 -7.25
N GLU A 53 -16.55 11.31 -7.29
CA GLU A 53 -16.30 12.55 -8.05
C GLU A 53 -15.80 12.27 -9.47
N GLU A 54 -14.99 11.23 -9.67
CA GLU A 54 -14.38 10.90 -10.96
C GLU A 54 -15.16 9.79 -11.71
N PRO A 55 -15.11 9.75 -13.06
CA PRO A 55 -15.69 8.65 -13.84
C PRO A 55 -15.09 7.29 -13.45
N GLU A 56 -15.82 6.52 -12.64
CA GLU A 56 -15.43 5.18 -12.19
C GLU A 56 -16.52 4.17 -12.57
N SER A 57 -16.23 3.35 -13.59
CA SER A 57 -17.14 2.32 -14.12
C SER A 57 -17.64 1.31 -13.08
N ARG A 58 -16.88 1.10 -11.99
CA ARG A 58 -17.18 0.13 -10.93
C ARG A 58 -17.96 0.72 -9.76
N ARG A 59 -18.26 2.02 -9.79
CA ARG A 59 -18.91 2.78 -8.70
C ARG A 59 -20.16 2.08 -8.16
N GLU A 60 -21.02 1.60 -9.06
CA GLU A 60 -22.32 1.02 -8.73
C GLU A 60 -22.23 -0.14 -7.75
N TRP A 61 -21.18 -0.97 -7.83
CA TRP A 61 -21.00 -2.08 -6.89
C TRP A 61 -20.00 -1.75 -5.77
N MET A 62 -18.99 -0.91 -6.02
CA MET A 62 -17.97 -0.57 -5.03
C MET A 62 -18.56 0.21 -3.85
N ILE A 63 -19.45 1.18 -4.12
CA ILE A 63 -20.07 2.00 -3.08
C ILE A 63 -20.91 1.14 -2.12
N PRO A 64 -21.88 0.32 -2.61
CA PRO A 64 -22.60 -0.61 -1.74
C PRO A 64 -21.69 -1.59 -1.00
N TYR A 65 -20.63 -2.09 -1.64
CA TYR A 65 -19.67 -2.98 -1.00
C TYR A 65 -19.00 -2.33 0.22
N PHE A 66 -18.52 -1.09 0.07
CA PHE A 66 -17.88 -0.37 1.18
C PHE A 66 -18.87 0.11 2.26
N GLN A 67 -20.14 0.33 1.92
CA GLN A 67 -21.20 0.60 2.89
C GLN A 67 -21.54 -0.66 3.70
N LYS A 68 -21.71 -1.79 3.02
CA LYS A 68 -21.98 -3.09 3.65
C LYS A 68 -20.88 -3.50 4.62
N ALA A 69 -19.62 -3.17 4.29
CA ALA A 69 -18.48 -3.39 5.18
C ALA A 69 -18.56 -2.60 6.52
N CYS A 70 -19.51 -1.67 6.68
CA CYS A 70 -19.75 -0.95 7.93
C CYS A 70 -20.85 -1.56 8.81
N GLU A 71 -21.69 -2.48 8.31
CA GLU A 71 -22.90 -2.95 9.02
C GLU A 71 -22.63 -3.56 10.40
N HIS A 72 -21.45 -4.17 10.59
CA HIS A 72 -21.03 -4.78 11.86
C HIS A 72 -20.36 -3.78 12.82
N LEU A 73 -20.11 -2.54 12.39
CA LEU A 73 -19.41 -1.55 13.19
C LEU A 73 -20.37 -0.92 14.21
N LYS A 74 -19.92 -0.81 15.46
CA LYS A 74 -20.67 -0.11 16.53
C LYS A 74 -20.70 1.41 16.35
N ARG A 75 -19.80 1.96 15.55
CA ARG A 75 -19.66 3.40 15.31
C ARG A 75 -20.30 3.78 13.99
N GLU A 76 -20.87 4.97 13.92
CA GLU A 76 -21.35 5.52 12.67
C GLU A 76 -20.19 5.77 11.72
N GLN A 77 -20.15 4.98 10.64
CA GLN A 77 -19.19 5.10 9.57
C GLN A 77 -19.89 4.75 8.26
N GLN A 78 -19.84 5.66 7.28
CA GLN A 78 -20.54 5.49 6.01
C GLN A 78 -19.87 4.47 5.08
N TYR A 79 -18.52 4.43 5.08
CA TYR A 79 -17.75 3.58 4.17
C TYR A 79 -16.53 2.98 4.87
N LYS A 80 -16.20 1.72 4.59
CA LYS A 80 -15.00 1.04 5.09
C LYS A 80 -14.23 0.41 3.93
N VAL A 81 -13.12 1.05 3.53
CA VAL A 81 -12.25 0.59 2.43
C VAL A 81 -11.25 -0.47 2.91
N TRP A 82 -10.61 -0.23 4.05
CA TRP A 82 -9.59 -1.12 4.59
C TRP A 82 -10.16 -2.13 5.57
N GLN A 83 -9.66 -3.36 5.52
CA GLN A 83 -9.83 -4.33 6.59
C GLN A 83 -9.18 -3.83 7.90
N ASP A 84 -9.66 -4.37 9.01
CA ASP A 84 -9.13 -4.09 10.34
C ASP A 84 -7.75 -4.73 10.51
N GLY A 85 -6.87 -4.07 11.28
CA GLY A 85 -5.50 -4.54 11.47
C GLY A 85 -4.66 -4.51 10.18
N TYR A 86 -3.52 -5.18 10.18
CA TYR A 86 -2.66 -5.42 9.02
C TYR A 86 -1.72 -6.57 9.37
N HIS A 87 -1.19 -7.25 8.37
CA HIS A 87 -0.23 -8.33 8.60
C HIS A 87 1.18 -7.76 8.78
N ALA A 88 1.57 -7.55 10.03
CA ALA A 88 2.87 -6.99 10.38
C ALA A 88 3.91 -8.10 10.54
N GLU A 89 5.05 -7.96 9.86
CA GLU A 89 6.22 -8.81 10.06
C GLU A 89 7.44 -7.97 10.40
N HIS A 90 8.08 -8.28 11.53
CA HIS A 90 9.28 -7.57 11.97
C HIS A 90 10.49 -8.02 11.17
N ILE A 91 11.24 -7.06 10.62
CA ILE A 91 12.43 -7.30 9.83
C ILE A 91 13.65 -7.31 10.74
N TYR A 92 14.47 -8.37 10.68
CA TYR A 92 15.55 -8.61 11.65
C TYR A 92 16.94 -8.85 11.04
N SER A 93 17.06 -8.95 9.70
CA SER A 93 18.37 -9.14 9.04
C SER A 93 18.36 -8.61 7.60
N ASN A 94 19.55 -8.36 7.05
CA ASN A 94 19.72 -7.93 5.66
C ASN A 94 19.26 -9.00 4.66
N SER A 95 19.52 -10.28 4.93
CA SER A 95 19.01 -11.38 4.10
C SER A 95 17.49 -11.42 4.09
N PHE A 96 16.85 -11.11 5.23
CA PHE A 96 15.40 -11.05 5.32
C PHE A 96 14.83 -9.81 4.61
N ILE A 97 15.53 -8.68 4.64
CA ILE A 97 15.21 -7.50 3.81
C ILE A 97 15.18 -7.92 2.34
N LYS A 98 16.24 -8.57 1.84
CA LYS A 98 16.32 -9.04 0.44
C LYS A 98 15.11 -9.86 0.06
N GLN A 99 14.85 -10.88 0.87
CA GLN A 99 13.78 -11.83 0.64
C GLN A 99 12.42 -11.12 0.58
N LYS A 100 12.18 -10.13 1.45
CA LYS A 100 10.92 -9.39 1.46
C LYS A 100 10.79 -8.43 0.29
N ILE A 101 11.86 -7.74 -0.10
CA ILE A 101 11.87 -6.92 -1.33
C ILE A 101 11.53 -7.77 -2.54
N GLU A 102 12.24 -8.89 -2.73
CA GLU A 102 11.99 -9.83 -3.83
C GLU A 102 10.55 -10.39 -3.79
N TYR A 103 10.07 -10.78 -2.60
CA TYR A 103 8.69 -11.24 -2.43
C TYR A 103 7.67 -10.18 -2.86
N ILE A 104 7.85 -8.94 -2.38
CA ILE A 104 6.94 -7.82 -2.67
C ILE A 104 6.90 -7.56 -4.17
N HIS A 105 8.07 -7.40 -4.81
CA HIS A 105 8.18 -7.09 -6.23
C HIS A 105 7.67 -8.21 -7.14
N ASN A 106 7.79 -9.47 -6.73
CA ASN A 106 7.32 -10.61 -7.52
C ASN A 106 5.80 -10.87 -7.40
N ASN A 107 5.04 -10.13 -6.58
CA ASN A 107 3.58 -10.37 -6.46
C ASN A 107 2.85 -10.27 -7.81
N PRO A 108 3.05 -9.23 -8.64
CA PRO A 108 2.40 -9.12 -9.95
C PRO A 108 2.77 -10.25 -10.90
N VAL A 109 4.00 -10.77 -10.82
CA VAL A 109 4.46 -11.91 -11.62
C VAL A 109 3.78 -13.20 -11.16
N LYS A 110 3.69 -13.43 -9.85
CA LYS A 110 3.00 -14.60 -9.27
C LYS A 110 1.51 -14.63 -9.64
N GLU A 111 0.88 -13.46 -9.65
CA GLU A 111 -0.51 -13.27 -10.10
C GLU A 111 -0.66 -13.26 -11.64
N LYS A 112 0.44 -13.45 -12.39
CA LYS A 112 0.50 -13.50 -13.86
C LYS A 112 -0.02 -12.24 -14.55
N ILE A 113 0.09 -11.09 -13.88
CA ILE A 113 -0.28 -9.78 -14.44
C ILE A 113 0.80 -9.29 -15.40
N VAL A 114 2.06 -9.56 -15.07
CA VAL A 114 3.23 -9.18 -15.86
C VAL A 114 4.26 -10.32 -15.89
N THR A 115 5.17 -10.27 -16.85
CA THR A 115 6.27 -11.22 -16.97
C THR A 115 7.47 -10.87 -16.12
N LEU A 116 7.79 -9.57 -15.99
CA LEU A 116 8.89 -9.08 -15.15
C LEU A 116 8.33 -8.18 -14.03
N PRO A 117 8.90 -8.21 -12.82
CA PRO A 117 8.46 -7.36 -11.70
C PRO A 117 8.37 -5.86 -12.03
N GLU A 118 9.34 -5.34 -12.77
CA GLU A 118 9.48 -3.93 -13.14
C GLU A 118 8.51 -3.47 -14.24
N ASP A 119 7.87 -4.41 -14.96
CA ASP A 119 6.80 -4.09 -15.90
C ASP A 119 5.54 -3.59 -15.17
N TYR A 120 5.38 -3.92 -13.88
CA TYR A 120 4.22 -3.49 -13.11
C TYR A 120 4.36 -2.04 -12.61
N TYR A 121 3.61 -1.13 -13.22
CA TYR A 121 3.67 0.32 -12.96
C TYR A 121 3.50 0.68 -11.47
N PHE A 122 2.61 -0.02 -10.76
CA PHE A 122 2.28 0.26 -9.35
C PHE A 122 3.15 -0.53 -8.35
N SER A 123 4.40 -0.83 -8.71
CA SER A 123 5.38 -1.50 -7.87
C SER A 123 6.68 -0.70 -7.79
N SER A 124 7.32 -0.73 -6.63
CA SER A 124 8.63 -0.10 -6.46
C SER A 124 9.75 -0.86 -7.16
N SER A 125 9.48 -2.04 -7.75
CA SER A 125 10.47 -2.75 -8.58
C SER A 125 11.03 -1.84 -9.68
N ARG A 126 10.22 -0.89 -10.16
CA ARG A 126 10.62 0.15 -11.11
C ARG A 126 11.68 1.10 -10.57
N ASN A 127 11.59 1.50 -9.29
CA ASN A 127 12.64 2.29 -8.66
C ASN A 127 13.99 1.55 -8.68
N TYR A 128 13.98 0.25 -8.36
CA TYR A 128 15.19 -0.59 -8.35
C TYR A 128 15.75 -0.85 -9.74
N ALA A 129 14.90 -0.84 -10.78
CA ALA A 129 15.30 -0.95 -12.18
C ALA A 129 15.70 0.39 -12.82
N GLY A 130 15.64 1.51 -12.10
CA GLY A 130 15.90 2.85 -12.65
C GLY A 130 14.87 3.31 -13.69
N LEU A 131 13.64 2.76 -13.63
CA LEU A 131 12.54 3.12 -14.52
C LEU A 131 11.68 4.23 -13.91
N GLU A 132 10.88 4.86 -14.77
CA GLU A 132 9.88 5.86 -14.36
C GLU A 132 8.92 5.27 -13.33
N ASN A 133 8.67 6.02 -12.25
CA ASN A 133 7.89 5.59 -11.11
C ASN A 133 7.09 6.76 -10.52
N GLU A 134 5.98 6.45 -9.85
CA GLU A 134 5.10 7.45 -9.23
C GLU A 134 5.57 7.85 -7.82
N PHE A 135 6.25 6.94 -7.12
CA PHE A 135 6.65 7.10 -5.73
C PHE A 135 8.11 6.75 -5.55
N GLU A 136 8.86 7.69 -4.97
CA GLU A 136 10.23 7.44 -4.55
C GLU A 136 10.28 6.54 -3.31
N VAL A 137 11.27 5.65 -3.31
CA VAL A 137 11.59 4.75 -2.21
C VAL A 137 13.06 4.90 -1.82
N VAL A 138 13.39 4.54 -0.57
CA VAL A 138 14.78 4.42 -0.15
C VAL A 138 15.30 3.09 -0.69
N ILE A 139 16.18 3.15 -1.69
CA ILE A 139 16.81 1.96 -2.26
C ILE A 139 17.73 1.33 -1.22
N CYS A 140 17.56 0.03 -0.99
CA CYS A 140 18.48 -0.75 -0.17
C CYS A 140 19.60 -1.34 -1.04
N ASP A 141 20.78 -0.72 -1.01
CA ASP A 141 22.02 -1.24 -1.63
C ASP A 141 22.63 -2.40 -0.82
N LEU A 142 21.79 -3.27 -0.26
CA LEU A 142 22.23 -4.32 0.68
C LEU A 142 22.85 -5.55 -0.02
N PHE A 143 23.07 -5.50 -1.34
CA PHE A 143 23.47 -6.65 -2.16
C PHE A 143 24.47 -6.26 -3.24
#